data_AF-A0A351SG00-F1
#
_entry.id   AF-A0A351SG00-F1
#
_cell.length_a   1.000
_cell.length_b   1.000
_cell.length_c   1.000
_cell.angle_alpha   90.00
_cell.angle_beta   90.00
_cell.angle_gamma   90.00
#
_symmetry.space_group_name_H-M   'P 1'
#
loop_
_entity.id
_entity.type
_entity.pdbx_description
1 polymer ?
#
loop_
_entity_poly.entity_id
_entity_poly.type
_entity_poly.pdbx_seq_one_letter_code
_entity_poly.pdbx_strand_id
1 'polypeptide(L)'
;IFDDSSFADMATLLNYKGELSHAVELELLMDVASILTGAFLNGFASQLDMQFSQGHPVVLGQHVYVPDLLQANASHWHKMLAIEVTYEIENYHITCDLLLLITGDSMDILNERLSFLGDGS
;
A
#
# COMPACT_ATOMS: atom_id res chain seq x y z
N ILE A 1 -11.06 -2.34 -3.59
CA ILE A 1 -11.80 -1.79 -4.77
C ILE A 1 -12.53 -0.56 -4.26
N PHE A 2 -12.35 0.59 -4.92
CA PHE A 2 -12.97 1.86 -4.52
C PHE A 2 -14.21 2.15 -5.39
N ASP A 3 -15.27 2.70 -4.80
CA ASP A 3 -16.49 3.13 -5.51
C ASP A 3 -16.67 4.66 -5.48
N ASP A 4 -17.66 5.21 -6.18
CA ASP A 4 -17.90 6.66 -6.27
C ASP A 4 -18.10 7.34 -4.90
N SER A 5 -18.64 6.60 -3.91
CA SER A 5 -18.85 7.13 -2.55
C SER A 5 -17.52 7.36 -1.83
N SER A 6 -16.53 6.51 -2.09
CA SER A 6 -15.20 6.64 -1.52
C SER A 6 -14.45 7.87 -2.02
N PHE A 7 -14.66 8.34 -3.26
CA PHE A 7 -13.98 9.54 -3.77
C PHE A 7 -14.48 10.85 -3.14
N ALA A 8 -15.78 10.96 -2.86
CA ALA A 8 -16.33 12.11 -2.14
C ALA A 8 -15.79 12.21 -0.70
N ASP A 9 -15.63 11.06 -0.06
CA ASP A 9 -15.04 10.98 1.27
C ASP A 9 -13.53 11.24 1.25
N MET A 10 -12.80 10.78 0.24
CA MET A 10 -11.38 11.11 0.06
C MET A 10 -11.19 12.63 -0.15
N ALA A 11 -12.06 13.26 -0.95
CA ALA A 11 -12.04 14.70 -1.13
C ALA A 11 -12.28 15.44 0.19
N THR A 12 -13.23 14.96 1.00
CA THR A 12 -13.51 15.53 2.32
C THR A 12 -12.31 15.36 3.27
N LEU A 13 -11.73 14.16 3.31
CA LEU A 13 -10.55 13.83 4.11
C LEU A 13 -9.35 14.73 3.76
N LEU A 14 -9.14 14.98 2.46
CA LEU A 14 -8.07 15.84 1.95
C LEU A 14 -8.45 17.33 1.91
N ASN A 15 -9.66 17.70 2.39
CA ASN A 15 -10.21 19.05 2.35
C ASN A 15 -10.21 19.68 0.95
N TYR A 16 -10.42 18.85 -0.08
CA TYR A 16 -10.60 19.26 -1.46
C TYR A 16 -12.04 19.76 -1.69
N LYS A 17 -12.18 20.91 -2.36
CA LYS A 17 -13.47 21.59 -2.57
C LYS A 17 -13.84 21.82 -4.04
N GLY A 18 -13.05 21.27 -4.96
CA GLY A 18 -13.32 21.36 -6.40
C GLY A 18 -14.34 20.34 -6.88
N GLU A 19 -14.67 20.38 -8.16
CA GLU A 19 -15.50 19.37 -8.79
C GLU A 19 -14.72 18.05 -8.95
N LEU A 20 -15.38 16.93 -8.66
CA LEU A 20 -14.82 15.60 -8.86
C LEU A 20 -14.87 15.25 -10.34
N SER A 21 -13.78 15.58 -11.04
CA SER A 21 -13.51 15.02 -12.36
C SER A 21 -12.73 13.73 -12.22
N HIS A 22 -12.76 12.88 -13.25
CA HIS A 22 -12.00 11.63 -13.26
C HIS A 22 -10.49 11.81 -12.98
N ALA A 23 -9.90 12.91 -13.45
CA ALA A 23 -8.50 13.22 -13.17
C ALA A 23 -8.27 13.54 -11.69
N VAL A 24 -9.21 14.26 -11.07
CA VAL A 24 -9.17 14.60 -9.63
C VAL A 24 -9.36 13.36 -8.78
N GLU A 25 -10.26 12.44 -9.14
CA GLU A 25 -10.43 11.17 -8.43
C GLU A 25 -9.13 10.36 -8.40
N LEU A 26 -8.38 10.35 -9.50
CA LEU A 26 -7.08 9.68 -9.59
C LEU A 26 -6.03 10.36 -8.68
N GLU A 27 -6.01 11.70 -8.64
CA GLU A 27 -5.13 12.46 -7.74
C GLU A 27 -5.45 12.20 -6.26
N LEU A 28 -6.73 12.24 -5.88
CA LEU A 28 -7.18 11.94 -4.52
C LEU A 28 -6.80 10.52 -4.09
N LEU A 29 -6.99 9.55 -4.99
CA LEU A 29 -6.56 8.17 -4.76
C LEU A 29 -5.05 8.07 -4.52
N MET A 30 -4.27 8.75 -5.36
CA MET A 30 -2.81 8.78 -5.28
C MET A 30 -2.30 9.42 -3.99
N ASP A 31 -2.95 10.50 -3.54
CA ASP A 31 -2.61 11.18 -2.29
C ASP A 31 -2.92 10.31 -1.08
N VAL A 32 -4.11 9.70 -1.01
CA VAL A 32 -4.47 8.78 0.08
C VAL A 32 -3.55 7.56 0.09
N ALA A 33 -3.28 6.96 -1.08
CA ALA A 33 -2.35 5.84 -1.19
C ALA A 33 -0.94 6.21 -0.70
N SER A 34 -0.46 7.42 -1.03
CA SER A 34 0.84 7.92 -0.59
C SER A 34 0.90 8.10 0.93
N ILE A 35 -0.16 8.65 1.54
CA ILE A 35 -0.25 8.83 3.00
C ILE A 35 -0.24 7.47 3.70
N LEU A 36 -1.09 6.52 3.27
CA LEU A 36 -1.19 5.20 3.89
C LEU A 36 0.10 4.39 3.72
N THR A 37 0.68 4.41 2.53
CA THR A 37 1.97 3.76 2.25
C THR A 37 3.08 4.36 3.11
N GLY A 38 3.15 5.69 3.22
CA GLY A 38 4.12 6.38 4.06
C GLY A 38 3.96 6.04 5.55
N ALA A 39 2.73 6.08 6.07
CA ALA A 39 2.42 5.73 7.46
C ALA A 39 2.79 4.28 7.79
N PHE A 40 2.42 3.34 6.91
CA PHE A 40 2.77 1.93 7.05
C PHE A 40 4.27 1.71 7.01
N LEU A 41 4.95 2.21 5.97
CA LEU A 41 6.38 2.01 5.80
C LEU A 41 7.17 2.67 6.92
N ASN A 42 6.75 3.80 7.47
CA ASN A 42 7.40 4.40 8.64
C ASN A 42 7.26 3.51 9.89
N GLY A 43 6.07 3.00 10.16
CA GLY A 43 5.84 2.04 11.24
C GLY A 43 6.67 0.76 11.07
N PHE A 44 6.64 0.18 9.87
CA PHE A 44 7.38 -1.03 9.52
C PHE A 44 8.91 -0.83 9.55
N ALA A 45 9.40 0.28 9.00
CA ALA A 45 10.81 0.69 9.02
C ALA A 45 11.34 0.89 10.43
N SER A 46 10.60 1.62 11.28
CA SER A 46 10.99 1.86 12.67
C SER A 46 11.08 0.57 13.48
N GLN A 47 10.18 -0.38 13.23
CA GLN A 47 10.23 -1.69 13.86
C GLN A 47 11.40 -2.53 13.35
N LEU A 48 11.86 -2.34 12.12
CA LEU A 48 12.93 -3.13 11.49
C LEU A 48 14.32 -2.49 11.52
N ASP A 49 14.46 -1.24 11.99
CA ASP A 49 15.66 -0.41 11.86
C ASP A 49 16.22 -0.37 10.41
N MET A 50 15.31 -0.26 9.43
CA MET A 50 15.63 -0.27 8.00
C MET A 50 15.05 0.94 7.28
N GLN A 51 15.76 1.45 6.26
CA GLN A 51 15.21 2.45 5.34
C GLN A 51 14.75 1.77 4.05
N PHE A 52 13.45 1.79 3.77
CA PHE A 52 12.91 1.36 2.48
C PHE A 52 13.14 2.44 1.42
N SER A 53 13.58 2.04 0.23
CA SER A 53 13.62 2.94 -0.93
C SER A 53 12.20 3.06 -1.50
N GLN A 54 11.59 4.24 -1.41
CA GLN A 54 10.22 4.48 -1.89
C GLN A 54 10.23 4.87 -3.37
N GLY A 55 9.46 4.15 -4.19
CA GLY A 55 9.02 4.61 -5.50
C GLY A 55 7.68 5.35 -5.39
N HIS A 56 7.31 6.15 -6.38
CA HIS A 56 5.96 6.72 -6.44
C HIS A 56 4.93 5.58 -6.59
N PRO A 57 3.76 5.68 -5.94
CA PRO A 57 2.67 4.74 -6.18
C PRO A 57 2.35 4.68 -7.68
N VAL A 58 2.04 3.49 -8.20
CA VAL A 58 1.65 3.33 -9.60
C VAL A 58 0.24 2.75 -9.62
N VAL A 59 -0.67 3.40 -10.35
CA VAL A 59 -2.02 2.87 -10.56
C VAL A 59 -1.94 1.77 -11.62
N LEU A 60 -2.01 0.51 -11.18
CA LEU A 60 -1.93 -0.66 -12.07
C LEU A 60 -3.21 -0.87 -12.90
N GLY A 61 -4.31 -0.24 -12.52
CA GLY A 61 -5.58 -0.19 -13.26
C GLY A 61 -6.78 0.08 -12.35
N GLN A 62 -7.78 0.80 -12.87
CA GLN A 62 -9.13 0.83 -12.28
C GLN A 62 -9.92 -0.35 -12.86
N HIS A 63 -10.57 -1.16 -12.02
CA HIS A 63 -11.33 -2.36 -12.40
C HIS A 63 -10.54 -3.59 -12.88
N VAL A 64 -9.24 -3.71 -12.53
CA VAL A 64 -8.44 -4.91 -12.88
C VAL A 64 -8.38 -5.87 -11.69
N TYR A 65 -8.62 -7.16 -11.93
CA TYR A 65 -8.48 -8.20 -10.91
C TYR A 65 -7.00 -8.44 -10.59
N VAL A 66 -6.60 -8.16 -9.35
CA VAL A 66 -5.19 -8.19 -8.90
C VAL A 66 -4.48 -9.53 -9.22
N PRO A 67 -5.12 -10.71 -9.09
CA PRO A 67 -4.49 -11.98 -9.49
C PRO A 67 -4.11 -12.09 -10.97
N ASP A 68 -4.77 -11.37 -11.87
CA ASP A 68 -4.43 -11.39 -13.30
C ASP A 68 -3.14 -10.60 -13.59
N LEU A 69 -2.87 -9.55 -12.81
CA LEU A 69 -1.62 -8.79 -12.87
C LEU A 69 -0.43 -9.58 -12.32
N LEU A 70 -0.67 -10.39 -11.28
CA LEU A 70 0.36 -11.20 -10.64
C LEU A 70 0.77 -12.44 -11.46
N GLN A 71 -0.17 -13.01 -12.23
CA GLN A 71 0.11 -14.18 -13.08
C GLN A 71 1.05 -13.89 -14.24
N ALA A 72 1.10 -12.66 -14.75
CA ALA A 72 1.95 -12.28 -15.88
C ALA A 72 3.46 -12.45 -15.60
N ASN A 73 3.89 -12.44 -14.32
CA ASN A 73 5.30 -12.56 -13.91
C ASN A 73 5.58 -13.76 -13.00
N ALA A 74 4.59 -14.64 -12.77
CA ALA A 74 4.66 -15.72 -11.79
C ALA A 74 5.77 -16.77 -12.06
N SER A 75 6.24 -16.91 -13.30
CA SER A 75 7.27 -17.87 -13.67
C SER A 75 8.67 -17.54 -13.16
N HIS A 76 8.91 -16.31 -12.67
CA HIS A 76 10.22 -15.83 -12.20
C HIS A 76 10.33 -15.68 -10.67
N TRP A 77 9.24 -15.84 -9.91
CA TRP A 77 9.19 -15.48 -8.49
C TRP A 77 9.34 -16.69 -7.58
N HIS A 78 10.56 -16.95 -7.12
CA HIS A 78 10.89 -18.01 -6.17
C HIS A 78 10.45 -17.58 -4.76
N LYS A 79 9.23 -17.94 -4.34
CA LYS A 79 8.62 -17.67 -3.01
C LYS A 79 8.66 -16.20 -2.56
N MET A 80 7.52 -15.53 -2.59
CA MET A 80 7.38 -14.18 -2.02
C MET A 80 6.58 -14.21 -0.73
N LEU A 81 6.91 -13.32 0.21
CA LEU A 81 6.01 -12.98 1.32
C LEU A 81 5.05 -11.89 0.83
N ALA A 82 3.76 -12.17 0.92
CA ALA A 82 2.72 -11.16 0.71
C ALA A 82 2.15 -10.76 2.06
N ILE A 83 2.15 -9.47 2.37
CA ILE A 83 1.48 -8.89 3.54
C ILE A 83 0.32 -8.06 3.02
N GLU A 84 -0.89 -8.37 3.48
CA GLU A 84 -2.09 -7.60 3.19
C GLU A 84 -2.51 -6.83 4.44
N VAL A 85 -2.71 -5.53 4.29
CA VAL A 85 -3.19 -4.65 5.35
C VAL A 85 -4.46 -3.97 4.87
N THR A 86 -5.59 -4.35 5.47
CA THR A 86 -6.87 -3.70 5.22
C THR A 86 -7.01 -2.46 6.11
N TYR A 87 -7.25 -1.32 5.49
CA TYR A 87 -7.54 -0.05 6.15
C TYR A 87 -9.04 0.25 6.08
N GLU A 88 -9.57 0.68 7.21
CA GLU A 88 -10.88 1.33 7.33
C GLU A 88 -10.64 2.70 7.99
N ILE A 89 -10.99 3.77 7.29
CA ILE A 89 -10.78 5.13 7.81
C ILE A 89 -12.02 5.53 8.61
N GLU A 90 -11.85 5.68 9.93
CA GLU A 90 -12.96 6.06 10.81
C GLU A 90 -13.63 7.37 10.36
N ASN A 91 -14.97 7.38 10.36
CA ASN A 91 -15.84 8.49 9.94
C ASN A 91 -15.88 8.75 8.42
N TYR A 92 -15.30 7.88 7.60
CA TYR A 92 -15.35 7.96 6.14
C TYR A 92 -15.69 6.58 5.55
N HIS A 93 -16.39 6.53 4.42
CA HIS A 93 -16.67 5.30 3.67
C HIS A 93 -15.49 4.90 2.78
N ILE A 94 -14.29 4.88 3.38
CA ILE A 94 -13.04 4.55 2.68
C ILE A 94 -12.51 3.24 3.25
N THR A 95 -12.52 2.20 2.42
CA THR A 95 -11.88 0.90 2.69
C THR A 95 -10.89 0.57 1.59
N CYS A 96 -9.71 0.08 1.98
CA CYS A 96 -8.70 -0.31 1.00
C CYS A 96 -7.71 -1.33 1.52
N ASP A 97 -7.14 -2.10 0.61
CA ASP A 97 -6.14 -3.11 0.90
C ASP A 97 -4.79 -2.65 0.37
N LEU A 98 -3.80 -2.60 1.27
CA LEU A 98 -2.40 -2.43 0.93
C LEU A 98 -1.75 -3.81 0.82
N LEU A 99 -1.24 -4.14 -0.36
CA LEU A 99 -0.50 -5.38 -0.59
C LEU A 99 0.99 -5.08 -0.70
N LEU A 100 1.78 -5.56 0.27
CA LEU A 100 3.23 -5.54 0.22
C LEU A 100 3.75 -6.90 -0.25
N LEU A 101 4.54 -6.89 -1.33
CA LEU A 101 5.19 -8.10 -1.86
C LEU A 101 6.70 -8.01 -1.61
N ILE A 102 7.23 -8.97 -0.86
CA ILE A 102 8.66 -9.10 -0.57
C ILE A 102 9.19 -10.32 -1.31
N THR A 103 10.19 -10.13 -2.17
CA THR A 103 10.84 -11.22 -2.91
C THR A 103 11.61 -12.14 -1.97
N GLY A 104 11.69 -13.44 -2.30
CA GLY A 104 12.41 -14.44 -1.51
C GLY A 104 13.85 -14.05 -1.20
N ASP A 105 14.58 -13.46 -2.15
CA ASP A 105 15.97 -13.01 -1.97
C ASP A 105 16.13 -11.91 -0.90
N SER A 106 15.04 -11.22 -0.55
CA SER A 106 15.03 -10.19 0.49
C SER A 106 14.62 -10.74 1.87
N MET A 107 14.13 -11.99 1.94
CA MET A 107 13.64 -12.59 3.18
C MET A 107 14.76 -12.90 4.17
N ASP A 108 15.93 -13.30 3.69
CA ASP A 108 17.08 -13.57 4.55
C ASP A 108 17.53 -12.30 5.30
N ILE A 109 17.56 -11.17 4.59
CA ILE A 109 17.88 -9.85 5.17
C ILE A 109 16.80 -9.43 6.17
N LEU A 110 15.52 -9.65 5.86
CA LEU A 110 14.41 -9.31 6.75
C LEU A 110 14.47 -10.12 8.06
N ASN A 111 14.72 -11.43 7.97
CA ASN A 111 14.82 -12.33 9.12
C ASN A 111 16.02 -12.00 10.01
N GLU A 112 17.16 -11.67 9.40
CA GLU A 112 18.35 -11.22 10.14
C GLU A 112 18.01 -9.98 10.99
N ARG A 113 17.35 -8.98 10.41
CA ARG A 113 16.97 -7.75 11.12
C ARG A 113 15.95 -8.00 12.23
N LEU A 114 14.96 -8.87 11.98
CA LEU A 114 13.99 -9.29 12.98
C LEU A 114 14.62 -10.03 14.17
N SER A 115 15.65 -10.86 13.94
CA SER A 115 16.32 -11.60 15.01
C SER A 115 17.01 -10.69 16.03
N PHE A 116 17.60 -9.57 15.58
CA PHE A 116 18.22 -8.59 16.48
C PHE A 116 17.23 -7.84 17.38
N LEU A 117 15.95 -7.82 17.03
CA LEU A 117 14.89 -7.21 17.86
C LEU A 117 14.37 -8.17 18.94
N GLY A 118 14.49 -9.48 18.73
CA GLY A 118 14.06 -10.52 19.67
C GLY A 118 15.04 -10.83 20.79
N ASP A 119 16.33 -10.52 20.61
CA ASP A 119 17.39 -10.79 21.59
C ASP A 119 17.56 -9.66 22.63
N GLY A 120 16.72 -8.62 22.58
CA GLY A 120 16.75 -7.46 23.47
C GLY A 120 15.69 -7.44 24.58
N SER A 121 14.94 -8.53 24.80
CA SER A 121 13.87 -8.65 25.80
C SER A 121 14.24 -9.56 26.98
#